data_AF-A0A9P0PGG2-F1
#
_entry.id   AF-A0A9P0PGG2-F1
#
_cell.length_a   1.000
_cell.length_b   1.000
_cell.length_c   1.000
_cell.angle_alpha   90.00
_cell.angle_beta   90.00
_cell.angle_gamma   90.00
#
_symmetry.space_group_name_H-M   'P 1'
#
loop_
_entity.id
_entity.type
_entity.pdbx_description
1 polymer ?
#
loop_
_entity_poly.entity_id
_entity_poly.type
_entity_poly.pdbx_seq_one_letter_code
_entity_poly.pdbx_strand_id
1 'polypeptide(L)'
;MPHVNILFNQLQKRKTEPAQVKTAIDNFEKCIVDVRNKIDDIINEAKTICAEPQGNKRRRRSNSSHDHRVAALEVCENVVNSANDRLQFKDHLVAASHFSPEYFGEYCGNFPDDKLETTCLAYLELEKSRLKTELSVIYAQNDCRDLHRTLSLLKFLIQNSGEESLKETKKLLEIIVMST
;
A
#
# COMPACT_ATOMS: atom_id res chain seq x y z
N MET A 1 -11.98 -28.52 -6.21
CA MET A 1 -11.47 -28.97 -4.89
C MET A 1 -11.88 -27.97 -3.81
N PRO A 2 -13.10 -28.04 -3.27
CA PRO A 2 -13.60 -27.07 -2.30
C PRO A 2 -12.75 -27.03 -1.02
N HIS A 3 -12.25 -28.18 -0.58
CA HIS A 3 -11.41 -28.32 0.61
C HIS A 3 -10.07 -27.58 0.47
N VAL A 4 -9.44 -27.60 -0.71
CA VAL A 4 -8.20 -26.86 -0.98
C VAL A 4 -8.44 -25.35 -1.00
N ASN A 5 -9.59 -24.89 -1.52
CA ASN A 5 -9.96 -23.48 -1.47
C ASN A 5 -10.31 -23.02 -0.06
N ILE A 6 -10.93 -23.87 0.76
CA ILE A 6 -11.21 -23.58 2.17
C ILE A 6 -9.88 -23.50 2.95
N LEU A 7 -8.99 -24.47 2.76
CA LEU A 7 -7.66 -24.48 3.39
C LEU A 7 -6.82 -23.28 2.92
N PHE A 8 -6.83 -22.96 1.62
CA PHE A 8 -6.14 -21.80 1.05
C PHE A 8 -6.66 -20.49 1.64
N ASN A 9 -7.99 -20.33 1.76
CA ASN A 9 -8.58 -19.14 2.37
C ASN A 9 -8.35 -19.03 3.88
N GLN A 10 -8.18 -20.16 4.58
CA GLN A 10 -7.86 -20.19 6.01
C GLN A 10 -6.35 -20.01 6.30
N LEU A 11 -5.48 -20.53 5.42
CA LEU A 11 -4.02 -20.44 5.52
C LEU A 11 -3.49 -19.12 4.95
N GLN A 12 -4.22 -18.49 4.03
CA GLN A 12 -3.93 -17.13 3.60
C GLN A 12 -4.15 -16.21 4.80
N LYS A 13 -3.05 -15.81 5.44
CA LYS A 13 -3.05 -14.66 6.35
C LYS A 13 -3.48 -13.44 5.54
N ARG A 14 -4.79 -13.16 5.50
CA ARG A 14 -5.35 -11.89 5.00
C ARG A 14 -5.09 -10.74 5.98
N LYS A 15 -4.01 -10.82 6.77
CA LYS A 15 -3.48 -9.72 7.56
C LYS A 15 -2.61 -8.91 6.61
N THR A 16 -3.25 -8.12 5.78
CA THR A 16 -2.55 -7.15 4.96
C THR A 16 -2.59 -5.85 5.74
N GLU A 17 -1.54 -5.59 6.51
CA GLU A 17 -1.45 -4.37 7.30
C GLU A 17 -1.26 -3.16 6.38
N PRO A 18 -2.05 -2.08 6.55
CA PRO A 18 -1.93 -0.89 5.71
C PRO A 18 -0.52 -0.30 5.68
N ALA A 19 0.19 -0.35 6.81
CA ALA A 19 1.59 0.08 6.91
C ALA A 19 2.52 -0.77 6.03
N GLN A 20 2.38 -2.09 6.07
CA GLN A 20 3.17 -3.01 5.25
C GLN A 20 2.87 -2.84 3.75
N VAL A 21 1.61 -2.61 3.39
CA VAL A 21 1.22 -2.29 2.00
C VAL A 21 1.88 -1.01 1.53
N LYS A 22 1.82 0.06 2.32
CA LYS A 22 2.47 1.33 1.99
C LYS A 22 3.96 1.12 1.75
N THR A 23 4.66 0.46 2.67
CA THR A 23 6.08 0.14 2.52
C THR A 23 6.38 -0.73 1.30
N ALA A 24 5.54 -1.73 1.00
CA ALA A 24 5.71 -2.58 -0.18
C ALA A 24 5.55 -1.80 -1.49
N ILE A 25 4.60 -0.86 -1.54
CA ILE A 25 4.41 0.03 -2.69
C ILE A 25 5.62 0.96 -2.84
N ASP A 26 6.07 1.60 -1.76
CA ASP A 26 7.23 2.50 -1.78
C ASP A 26 8.50 1.76 -2.24
N ASN A 27 8.69 0.51 -1.78
CA ASN A 27 9.79 -0.35 -2.22
C ASN A 27 9.65 -0.73 -3.69
N PHE A 28 8.44 -1.05 -4.16
CA PHE A 28 8.18 -1.38 -5.55
C PHE A 28 8.53 -0.22 -6.48
N GLU A 29 8.08 0.99 -6.15
CA GLU A 29 8.43 2.22 -6.89
C GLU A 29 9.95 2.43 -6.94
N LYS A 30 10.63 2.28 -5.80
CA LYS A 30 12.09 2.39 -5.73
C LYS A 30 12.81 1.36 -6.59
N CYS A 31 12.38 0.09 -6.55
CA CYS A 31 12.95 -0.97 -7.36
C CYS A 31 12.82 -0.71 -8.86
N ILE A 32 11.70 -0.15 -9.33
CA ILE A 32 11.53 0.17 -10.74
C ILE A 32 12.48 1.30 -11.17
N VAL A 33 12.65 2.33 -10.33
CA VAL A 33 13.62 3.40 -10.58
C VAL A 33 15.05 2.84 -10.62
N ASP A 34 15.40 1.93 -9.72
CA ASP A 34 16.71 1.29 -9.70
C ASP A 34 16.96 0.45 -10.97
N VAL A 35 15.96 -0.29 -11.46
CA VAL A 35 16.05 -1.02 -12.73
C VAL A 35 16.22 -0.08 -13.91
N ARG A 36 15.46 1.04 -13.95
CA ARG A 36 15.59 2.08 -14.98
C ARG A 36 17.00 2.66 -15.01
N ASN A 37 17.58 2.94 -13.85
CA ASN A 37 18.92 3.52 -13.74
C ASN A 37 20.02 2.54 -14.17
N LYS A 38 19.81 1.23 -14.03
CA LYS A 38 20.75 0.17 -14.41
C LYS A 38 20.48 -0.43 -15.79
N ILE A 39 19.61 0.19 -16.59
CA ILE A 39 19.13 -0.40 -17.85
C ILE A 39 20.27 -0.65 -18.85
N ASP A 40 21.28 0.22 -18.86
CA ASP A 40 22.43 0.09 -19.75
C ASP A 40 23.31 -1.11 -19.35
N ASP A 41 23.47 -1.37 -18.05
CA ASP A 41 24.19 -2.56 -17.54
C ASP A 41 23.44 -3.85 -17.88
N ILE A 42 22.11 -3.86 -17.69
CA ILE A 42 21.24 -5.00 -18.02
C ILE A 42 21.30 -5.33 -19.52
N ILE A 43 21.29 -4.31 -20.38
CA ILE A 43 21.40 -4.48 -21.83
C ILE A 43 22.78 -5.04 -22.21
N ASN A 44 23.85 -4.63 -21.54
CA ASN A 44 25.20 -5.11 -21.79
C ASN A 44 25.40 -6.56 -21.29
N GLU A 45 24.80 -6.93 -20.16
CA GLU A 45 24.76 -8.29 -19.63
C GLU A 45 23.96 -9.23 -20.55
N ALA A 46 22.79 -8.79 -21.04
CA ALA A 46 22.00 -9.56 -22.00
C ALA A 46 22.76 -9.85 -23.31
N LYS A 47 23.57 -8.90 -23.79
CA LYS A 47 24.42 -9.09 -24.97
C LYS A 47 25.54 -10.11 -24.75
N THR A 48 26.08 -10.21 -23.54
CA THR A 48 27.14 -11.16 -23.21
C THR A 48 26.60 -12.58 -23.02
N ILE A 49 25.36 -12.72 -22.53
CA ILE A 49 24.66 -14.00 -22.39
C ILE A 49 24.19 -14.56 -23.75
N CYS A 50 23.71 -13.69 -24.66
CA CYS A 50 23.20 -14.08 -25.98
C CYS A 50 24.27 -14.21 -27.08
N ALA A 51 25.56 -14.25 -26.74
CA ALA A 51 26.63 -14.42 -27.71
C ALA A 51 26.70 -15.88 -28.22
N GLU A 52 25.93 -16.20 -29.25
CA GLU A 52 26.08 -17.46 -30.00
C GLU A 52 27.48 -17.54 -30.66
N PRO A 53 28.09 -18.74 -30.78
CA PRO A 53 29.35 -18.91 -31.51
C PRO A 53 29.16 -18.50 -32.98
N GLN A 54 30.06 -17.67 -33.48
CA GLN A 54 29.97 -17.01 -34.79
C GLN A 54 29.83 -18.01 -35.96
N GLY A 55 28.58 -18.31 -36.33
CA GLY A 55 28.20 -18.94 -37.58
C GLY A 55 27.70 -17.86 -38.56
N ASN A 56 28.51 -17.56 -39.58
CA ASN A 56 28.25 -16.67 -40.71
C ASN A 56 26.75 -16.43 -41.03
N LYS A 57 26.22 -15.22 -40.77
CA LYS A 57 25.06 -14.65 -41.49
C LYS A 57 25.02 -13.12 -41.42
N ARG A 58 25.10 -12.53 -42.61
CA ARG A 58 24.83 -11.14 -43.04
C ARG A 58 24.56 -10.09 -41.96
N ARG A 59 25.47 -9.12 -41.88
CA ARG A 59 25.35 -7.81 -41.21
C ARG A 59 23.97 -7.16 -41.50
N ARG A 60 23.06 -7.20 -40.51
CA ARG A 60 22.11 -6.12 -40.23
C ARG A 60 22.70 -5.29 -39.08
N ARG A 61 23.63 -4.37 -39.39
CA ARG A 61 23.98 -3.24 -38.53
C ARG A 61 22.96 -2.14 -38.90
N SER A 62 22.16 -1.54 -38.02
CA SER A 62 22.65 -0.64 -36.97
C SER A 62 21.60 -0.26 -35.90
N ASN A 63 20.36 -0.80 -35.92
CA ASN A 63 19.28 -0.26 -35.06
C ASN A 63 18.91 -1.12 -33.83
N SER A 64 19.22 -2.42 -33.81
CA SER A 64 18.70 -3.33 -32.76
C SER A 64 19.04 -2.90 -31.32
N SER A 65 20.27 -2.51 -31.00
CA SER A 65 20.62 -2.16 -29.61
C SER A 65 20.00 -0.84 -29.14
N HIS A 66 19.81 0.12 -30.04
CA HIS A 66 19.14 1.38 -29.71
C HIS A 66 17.64 1.14 -29.57
N ASP A 67 17.05 0.35 -30.47
CA ASP A 67 15.64 -0.03 -30.42
C ASP A 67 15.30 -0.85 -29.16
N HIS A 68 16.17 -1.79 -28.74
CA HIS A 68 15.98 -2.52 -27.48
C HIS A 68 16.09 -1.63 -26.25
N ARG A 69 16.98 -0.64 -26.28
CA ARG A 69 17.10 0.33 -25.18
C ARG A 69 15.87 1.22 -25.08
N VAL A 70 15.39 1.73 -26.21
CA VAL A 70 14.17 2.55 -26.27
C VAL A 70 12.97 1.73 -25.80
N ALA A 71 12.80 0.51 -26.29
CA ALA A 71 11.72 -0.38 -25.87
C ALA A 71 11.78 -0.72 -24.37
N ALA A 72 12.98 -0.98 -23.82
CA ALA A 72 13.13 -1.29 -22.41
C ALA A 72 12.82 -0.07 -21.51
N LEU A 73 13.22 1.13 -21.93
CA LEU A 73 12.87 2.38 -21.25
C LEU A 73 11.36 2.63 -21.30
N GLU A 74 10.73 2.44 -22.46
CA GLU A 74 9.29 2.60 -22.64
C GLU A 74 8.50 1.62 -21.76
N VAL A 75 8.95 0.37 -21.66
CA VAL A 75 8.35 -0.61 -20.73
C VAL A 75 8.51 -0.17 -19.29
N CYS A 76 9.69 0.32 -18.88
CA CYS A 76 9.90 0.84 -17.53
C CYS A 76 8.96 2.02 -17.25
N GLU A 77 8.83 2.97 -18.18
CA GLU A 77 7.94 4.12 -18.04
C GLU A 77 6.47 3.70 -17.97
N ASN A 78 6.03 2.76 -18.81
CA ASN A 78 4.67 2.23 -18.76
C ASN A 78 4.37 1.53 -17.43
N VAL A 79 5.34 0.79 -16.87
CA VAL A 79 5.19 0.15 -15.56
C VAL A 79 5.15 1.20 -14.44
N VAL A 80 6.02 2.21 -14.47
CA VAL A 80 6.00 3.33 -13.49
C VAL A 80 4.67 4.07 -13.55
N ASN A 81 4.21 4.44 -14.74
CA ASN A 81 2.96 5.19 -14.93
C ASN A 81 1.77 4.35 -14.47
N SER A 82 1.72 3.07 -14.84
CA SER A 82 0.67 2.16 -14.39
C SER A 82 0.68 1.94 -12.87
N ALA A 83 1.87 1.89 -12.27
CA ALA A 83 2.03 1.79 -10.82
C ALA A 83 1.54 3.06 -10.13
N ASN A 84 1.96 4.23 -10.61
CA ASN A 84 1.52 5.52 -10.10
C ASN A 84 0.00 5.67 -10.24
N ASP A 85 -0.58 5.44 -11.42
CA ASP A 85 -2.03 5.59 -11.62
C ASP A 85 -2.84 4.71 -10.67
N ARG A 86 -2.38 3.48 -10.40
CA ARG A 86 -3.08 2.51 -9.56
C ARG A 86 -2.78 2.64 -8.07
N LEU A 87 -1.63 3.20 -7.69
CA LEU A 87 -1.12 3.20 -6.32
C LEU A 87 -0.85 4.62 -5.78
N GLN A 88 -1.13 5.67 -6.55
CA GLN A 88 -0.89 7.07 -6.20
C GLN A 88 -1.60 7.49 -4.91
N PHE A 89 -2.83 7.00 -4.70
CA PHE A 89 -3.61 7.41 -3.56
C PHE A 89 -3.33 6.48 -2.39
N LYS A 90 -2.27 6.75 -1.62
CA LYS A 90 -1.86 5.95 -0.45
C LYS A 90 -2.43 6.47 0.87
N ASP A 91 -3.11 7.61 0.85
CA ASP A 91 -3.53 8.29 2.08
C ASP A 91 -4.61 7.50 2.83
N HIS A 92 -5.45 6.74 2.12
CA HIS A 92 -6.38 5.80 2.73
C HIS A 92 -5.66 4.70 3.55
N LEU A 93 -4.42 4.34 3.20
CA LEU A 93 -3.61 3.38 3.98
C LEU A 93 -3.13 4.01 5.28
N VAL A 94 -2.78 5.30 5.26
CA VAL A 94 -2.43 6.06 6.47
C VAL A 94 -3.66 6.19 7.37
N ALA A 95 -4.81 6.54 6.81
CA ALA A 95 -6.09 6.55 7.50
C ALA A 95 -6.42 5.19 8.13
N ALA A 96 -6.30 4.10 7.38
CA ALA A 96 -6.54 2.75 7.88
C ALA A 96 -5.57 2.31 8.99
N SER A 97 -4.34 2.85 8.99
CA SER A 97 -3.34 2.54 10.02
C SER A 97 -3.75 3.02 11.42
N HIS A 98 -4.66 4.00 11.53
CA HIS A 98 -5.24 4.42 12.80
C HIS A 98 -6.08 3.33 13.47
N PHE A 99 -6.52 2.31 12.73
CA PHE A 99 -7.35 1.21 13.22
C PHE A 99 -6.60 -0.12 13.30
N SER A 100 -5.26 -0.07 13.24
CA SER A 100 -4.42 -1.26 13.37
C SER A 100 -4.21 -1.56 14.87
N PRO A 101 -4.86 -2.61 15.43
CA PRO A 101 -4.92 -2.85 16.88
C PRO A 101 -3.54 -3.12 17.49
N GLU A 102 -2.64 -3.64 16.66
CA GLU A 102 -1.25 -3.96 17.02
C GLU A 102 -0.49 -2.70 17.51
N TYR A 103 -0.92 -1.50 17.08
CA TYR A 103 -0.33 -0.23 17.48
C TYR A 103 -1.14 0.51 18.56
N PHE A 104 -2.31 0.02 19.01
CA PHE A 104 -3.15 0.76 19.96
C PHE A 104 -2.47 0.96 21.32
N GLY A 105 -1.67 -0.02 21.75
CA GLY A 105 -0.85 0.12 22.95
C GLY A 105 0.16 1.27 22.83
N GLU A 106 0.82 1.38 21.68
CA GLU A 106 1.77 2.46 21.38
C GLU A 106 1.04 3.81 21.25
N TYR A 107 -0.04 3.88 20.47
CA TYR A 107 -0.80 5.10 20.22
C TYR A 107 -1.50 5.66 21.46
N CYS A 108 -1.84 4.80 22.42
CA CYS A 108 -2.37 5.23 23.71
C CYS A 108 -1.33 6.03 24.53
N GLY A 109 -0.05 5.66 24.44
CA GLY A 109 1.04 6.37 25.12
C GLY A 109 1.56 7.55 24.31
N ASN A 110 1.69 7.37 22.99
CA ASN A 110 2.22 8.35 22.04
C ASN A 110 1.27 8.47 20.85
N PHE A 111 0.38 9.45 20.89
CA PHE A 111 -0.61 9.64 19.82
C PHE A 111 0.09 9.96 18.48
N PRO A 112 -0.29 9.29 17.36
CA PRO A 112 0.34 9.48 16.06
C PRO A 112 -0.17 10.75 15.37
N ASP A 113 0.29 11.90 15.83
CA ASP A 113 -0.11 13.22 15.33
C ASP A 113 0.25 13.45 13.85
N ASP A 114 1.37 12.88 13.40
CA ASP A 114 1.82 12.90 12.01
C ASP A 114 0.84 12.20 11.06
N LYS A 115 0.34 11.03 11.47
CA LYS A 115 -0.64 10.25 10.71
C LYS A 115 -2.01 10.92 10.71
N LEU A 116 -2.37 11.53 11.84
CA LEU A 116 -3.61 12.31 11.94
C LEU A 116 -3.58 13.52 11.01
N GLU A 117 -2.46 14.27 10.98
CA GLU A 117 -2.29 15.40 10.05
C GLU A 117 -2.45 14.95 8.61
N THR A 118 -1.73 13.89 8.22
CA THR A 118 -1.80 13.31 6.87
C THR A 118 -3.24 12.90 6.51
N THR A 119 -3.95 12.27 7.44
CA THR A 119 -5.34 11.83 7.25
C THR A 119 -6.30 13.02 7.07
N CYS A 120 -6.16 14.07 7.88
CA CYS A 120 -7.02 15.26 7.78
C CYS A 120 -6.71 16.11 6.53
N LEU A 121 -5.48 16.09 6.03
CA LEU A 121 -5.12 16.71 4.75
C LEU A 121 -5.74 15.96 3.56
N ALA A 122 -5.81 14.63 3.63
CA ALA A 122 -6.42 13.80 2.59
C ALA A 122 -7.96 13.87 2.60
N TYR A 123 -8.57 14.05 3.78
CA TYR A 123 -10.01 14.03 3.97
C TYR A 123 -10.47 15.29 4.73
N LEU A 124 -10.65 16.38 3.97
CA LEU A 124 -11.00 17.71 4.49
C LEU A 124 -12.34 17.77 5.23
N GLU A 125 -13.20 16.76 5.07
CA GLU A 125 -14.50 16.64 5.74
C GLU A 125 -14.39 16.21 7.22
N LEU A 126 -13.20 15.79 7.66
CA LEU A 126 -12.94 15.31 9.01
C LEU A 126 -12.58 16.47 9.96
N GLU A 127 -13.20 16.49 11.13
CA GLU A 127 -12.84 17.42 12.19
C GLU A 127 -11.66 16.89 13.01
N LYS A 128 -10.46 17.44 12.77
CA LYS A 128 -9.19 16.98 13.36
C LYS A 128 -9.21 16.87 14.90
N SER A 129 -9.66 17.90 15.60
CA SER A 129 -9.71 17.95 17.07
C SER A 129 -10.61 16.86 17.65
N ARG A 130 -11.78 16.68 17.04
CA ARG A 130 -12.77 15.69 17.44
C ARG A 130 -12.27 14.28 17.12
N LEU A 131 -11.77 14.05 15.91
CA LEU A 131 -11.18 12.76 15.51
C LEU A 131 -10.02 12.34 16.44
N LYS A 132 -9.14 13.28 16.82
CA LYS A 132 -8.05 13.01 17.78
C LYS A 132 -8.60 12.50 19.12
N THR A 133 -9.63 13.17 19.63
CA THR A 133 -10.24 12.83 20.91
C THR A 133 -10.91 11.46 20.84
N GLU A 134 -11.70 11.21 19.80
CA GLU A 134 -12.40 9.94 19.59
C GLU A 134 -11.42 8.75 19.42
N LEU A 135 -10.37 8.91 18.61
CA LEU A 135 -9.33 7.89 18.46
C LEU A 135 -8.57 7.63 19.77
N SER A 136 -8.29 8.68 20.55
CA SER A 136 -7.62 8.54 21.86
C SER A 136 -8.44 7.69 22.83
N VAL A 137 -9.77 7.87 22.85
CA VAL A 137 -10.68 7.04 23.65
C VAL A 137 -10.61 5.58 23.20
N ILE A 138 -10.58 5.33 21.89
CA ILE A 138 -10.48 3.97 21.33
C ILE A 138 -9.15 3.32 21.71
N TYR A 139 -8.03 4.03 21.64
CA TYR A 139 -6.69 3.50 21.98
C TYR A 139 -6.55 3.16 23.48
N ALA A 140 -7.27 3.89 24.33
CA ALA A 140 -7.30 3.67 25.77
C ALA A 140 -8.18 2.47 26.19
N GLN A 141 -9.15 2.07 25.36
CA GLN A 141 -10.03 0.93 25.66
C GLN A 141 -9.33 -0.40 25.37
N ASN A 142 -9.22 -1.25 26.39
CA ASN A 142 -8.64 -2.59 26.25
C ASN A 142 -9.45 -3.49 25.31
N ASP A 143 -10.79 -3.38 25.32
CA ASP A 143 -11.68 -4.15 24.45
C ASP A 143 -11.39 -3.92 22.95
N CYS A 144 -10.90 -2.73 22.61
CA CYS A 144 -10.53 -2.35 21.25
C CYS A 144 -9.18 -2.96 20.82
N ARG A 145 -8.32 -3.35 21.75
CA ARG A 145 -6.99 -3.93 21.48
C ARG A 145 -7.08 -5.39 21.01
N ASP A 146 -8.11 -6.11 21.45
CA ASP A 146 -8.35 -7.50 21.05
C ASP A 146 -9.04 -7.63 19.67
N LEU A 147 -9.54 -6.51 19.11
CA LEU A 147 -10.28 -6.49 17.86
C LEU A 147 -9.36 -6.49 16.63
N HIS A 148 -8.94 -7.67 16.16
CA HIS A 148 -8.02 -7.83 15.02
C HIS A 148 -8.43 -7.25 13.64
N ARG A 149 -9.63 -6.68 13.46
CA ARG A 149 -10.10 -6.16 12.17
C ARG A 149 -10.82 -4.82 12.30
N THR A 150 -10.53 -3.90 11.37
CA THR A 150 -11.21 -2.61 11.18
C THR A 150 -12.74 -2.76 11.06
N LEU A 151 -13.22 -3.80 10.37
CA LEU A 151 -14.66 -4.10 10.27
C LEU A 151 -15.28 -4.57 11.60
N SER A 152 -14.49 -5.26 12.43
CA SER A 152 -14.95 -5.67 13.77
C SER A 152 -15.00 -4.48 14.71
N LEU A 153 -14.02 -3.56 14.61
CA LEU A 153 -14.05 -2.26 15.27
C LEU A 153 -15.28 -1.45 14.84
N LEU A 154 -15.54 -1.31 13.53
CA LEU A 154 -16.71 -0.60 13.03
C LEU A 154 -18.03 -1.19 13.57
N LYS A 155 -18.20 -2.52 13.54
CA LYS A 155 -19.38 -3.17 14.12
C LYS A 155 -19.51 -2.93 15.61
N PHE A 156 -18.40 -3.04 16.35
CA PHE A 156 -18.37 -2.78 17.79
C PHE A 156 -18.75 -1.33 18.10
N LEU A 157 -18.21 -0.35 17.35
CA LEU A 157 -18.53 1.06 17.52
C LEU A 157 -20.00 1.34 17.19
N ILE A 158 -20.54 0.79 16.10
CA ILE A 158 -21.97 0.95 15.76
C ILE A 158 -22.88 0.35 16.85
N GLN A 159 -22.46 -0.72 17.51
CA GLN A 159 -23.26 -1.39 18.55
C GLN A 159 -23.16 -0.72 19.92
N ASN A 160 -22.02 -0.10 20.26
CA ASN A 160 -21.73 0.36 21.63
C ASN A 160 -21.59 1.89 21.76
N SER A 161 -21.42 2.62 20.66
CA SER A 161 -21.33 4.08 20.68
C SER A 161 -22.68 4.69 20.30
N GLY A 162 -23.16 5.66 21.08
CA GLY A 162 -24.31 6.49 20.65
C GLY A 162 -23.94 7.29 19.40
N GLU A 163 -24.93 7.64 18.56
CA GLU A 163 -24.73 8.26 17.23
C GLU A 163 -23.77 9.47 17.20
N GLU A 164 -23.66 10.21 18.31
CA GLU A 164 -22.81 11.39 18.41
C GLU A 164 -21.43 11.15 19.04
N SER A 165 -21.20 10.01 19.71
CA SER A 165 -20.00 9.81 20.53
C SER A 165 -18.72 9.45 19.76
N LEU A 166 -18.83 9.01 18.50
CA LEU A 166 -17.70 8.63 17.63
C LEU A 166 -17.95 8.99 16.16
N LYS A 167 -18.48 10.18 15.92
CA LYS A 167 -18.98 10.61 14.61
C LYS A 167 -17.87 10.71 13.57
N GLU A 168 -16.72 11.29 13.93
CA GLU A 168 -15.61 11.48 13.00
C GLU A 168 -14.88 10.16 12.73
N THR A 169 -14.77 9.31 13.74
CA THR A 169 -14.22 7.96 13.61
C THR A 169 -15.08 7.11 12.68
N LYS A 170 -16.42 7.18 12.83
CA LYS A 170 -17.36 6.49 11.94
C LYS A 170 -17.22 6.96 10.49
N LYS A 171 -17.19 8.28 10.26
CA LYS A 171 -16.94 8.85 8.92
C LYS A 171 -15.62 8.35 8.33
N LEU A 172 -14.54 8.38 9.10
CA LEU A 172 -13.23 7.91 8.65
C LEU A 172 -13.27 6.42 8.28
N LEU A 173 -13.93 5.58 9.09
CA LEU A 173 -14.11 4.16 8.79
C LEU A 173 -14.95 3.93 7.52
N GLU A 174 -16.01 4.71 7.31
CA GLU A 174 -16.83 4.65 6.08
C GLU A 174 -16.00 5.02 4.85
N ILE A 175 -15.22 6.10 4.92
CA ILE A 175 -14.29 6.51 3.87
C ILE A 175 -13.31 5.38 3.54
N ILE A 176 -12.69 4.77 4.56
CA ILE A 176 -11.73 3.67 4.37
C ILE A 176 -12.39 2.47 3.70
N VAL A 177 -13.58 2.06 4.16
CA VAL A 177 -14.32 0.91 3.59
C VAL A 177 -14.75 1.18 2.15
N MET A 178 -15.09 2.41 1.80
CA MET A 178 -15.43 2.79 0.41
C MET A 178 -14.20 2.93 -0.49
N SER A 179 -13.01 3.15 0.08
CA SER A 179 -11.76 3.35 -0.65
C SER A 179 -11.01 2.05 -0.95
N THR A 180 -11.36 0.95 -0.28
CA THR A 180 -10.77 -0.41 -0.45
C THR A 180 -11.66 -1.34 -1.25
#